data_AF-A0A395HJJ4-F1
#
_entry.id   AF-A0A395HJJ4-F1
#
_cell.length_a   1.000
_cell.length_b   1.000
_cell.length_c   1.000
_cell.angle_alpha   90.00
_cell.angle_beta   90.00
_cell.angle_gamma   90.00
#
_symmetry.space_group_name_H-M   'P 1'
#
loop_
_entity.id
_entity.type
_entity.pdbx_description
1 polymer ?
#
loop_
_entity_poly.entity_id
_entity_poly.type
_entity_poly.pdbx_seq_one_letter_code
_entity_poly.pdbx_strand_id
1 'polypeptide(L)'
;LFVNHAITYNDLWASQLKPVTGKWYPWPEVYSALGVKGLHGCTVLMITTKDGVYLSHMFESPIFRSGDEPTVPDDYFMDQTFNALRTGRTALDGVNDQVEPMQGLWGTDEHPGPLHRTNNPQLIIITPFVESRQPQEYVYPQRVSWLAAQFTHFLYFPSSGAPEDKAPIIRGYERTDFWESNNDDSDSGKAILEVEKYNRYLQIGTRFLPIGQWRLWLCGKHVMDYEFW
;
A
#
# COMPACT_ATOMS: atom_id res chain seq x y z
N LEU A 1 -19.99 -4.59 -1.08
CA LEU A 1 -19.49 -3.24 -0.72
C LEU A 1 -19.50 -2.35 -1.97
N PHE A 2 -20.10 -1.15 -1.93
CA PHE A 2 -20.13 -0.19 -3.05
C PHE A 2 -18.74 0.26 -3.56
N VAL A 3 -17.68 -0.16 -2.87
CA VAL A 3 -16.28 0.10 -3.17
C VAL A 3 -15.78 -0.64 -4.41
N ASN A 4 -16.38 -1.78 -4.76
CA ASN A 4 -16.00 -2.56 -5.94
C ASN A 4 -16.12 -1.76 -7.26
N HIS A 5 -16.92 -0.69 -7.31
CA HIS A 5 -17.10 0.14 -8.50
C HIS A 5 -16.19 1.38 -8.55
N ALA A 6 -15.39 1.66 -7.52
CA ALA A 6 -14.52 2.85 -7.46
C ALA A 6 -13.10 2.60 -8.01
N ILE A 7 -12.73 1.35 -8.31
CA ILE A 7 -11.43 0.96 -8.88
C ILE A 7 -11.71 0.29 -10.21
N THR A 8 -11.91 1.11 -11.25
CA THR A 8 -12.25 0.58 -12.58
C THR A 8 -11.00 0.48 -13.45
N TYR A 9 -11.06 -0.30 -14.54
CA TYR A 9 -9.97 -0.35 -15.52
C TYR A 9 -9.66 1.02 -16.16
N ASN A 10 -10.58 1.98 -16.07
CA ASN A 10 -10.41 3.34 -16.58
C ASN A 10 -9.47 4.20 -15.71
N ASP A 11 -9.16 3.75 -14.50
CA ASP A 11 -8.18 4.40 -13.65
C ASP A 11 -6.77 4.04 -14.14
N LEU A 12 -6.13 4.95 -14.87
CA LEU A 12 -4.81 4.73 -15.49
C LEU A 12 -3.74 4.23 -14.50
N TRP A 13 -3.80 4.63 -13.22
CA TRP A 13 -2.87 4.16 -12.18
C TRP A 13 -3.12 2.69 -11.77
N ALA A 14 -4.29 2.14 -12.06
CA ALA A 14 -4.62 0.73 -11.84
C ALA A 14 -4.32 -0.14 -13.07
N SER A 15 -3.88 0.44 -14.19
CA SER A 15 -3.52 -0.32 -15.39
C SER A 15 -2.18 -1.04 -15.23
N GLN A 16 -2.05 -2.25 -15.80
CA GLN A 16 -0.85 -3.10 -15.69
C GLN A 16 0.23 -2.77 -16.74
N LEU A 17 0.29 -1.52 -17.23
CA LEU A 17 1.20 -1.13 -18.31
C LEU A 17 2.66 -0.98 -17.85
N LYS A 18 2.88 -0.69 -16.56
CA LYS A 18 4.18 -0.58 -15.92
C LYS A 18 4.30 -1.60 -14.79
N PRO A 19 5.52 -2.07 -14.47
CA PRO A 19 5.75 -3.06 -13.41
C PRO A 19 5.23 -2.64 -12.02
N VAL A 20 5.18 -1.33 -11.77
CA VAL A 20 4.68 -0.75 -10.52
C VAL A 20 3.84 0.48 -10.82
N THR A 21 2.80 0.67 -10.01
CA THR A 21 1.98 1.87 -9.98
C THR A 21 1.86 2.41 -8.57
N GLY A 22 1.63 3.72 -8.44
CA GLY A 22 1.60 4.38 -7.13
C GLY A 22 0.83 5.70 -7.19
N LYS A 23 -0.04 5.96 -6.21
CA LYS A 23 -0.86 7.17 -6.19
C LYS A 23 -1.21 7.61 -4.78
N TRP A 24 -1.20 8.92 -4.55
CA TRP A 24 -1.70 9.53 -3.33
C TRP A 24 -3.19 9.83 -3.43
N TYR A 25 -3.90 9.52 -2.35
CA TYR A 25 -5.31 9.82 -2.18
C TYR A 25 -5.53 10.58 -0.89
N PRO A 26 -5.79 11.90 -0.95
CA PRO A 26 -6.21 12.64 0.24
C PRO A 26 -7.57 12.10 0.71
N TRP A 27 -7.76 12.01 2.03
CA TRP A 27 -9.06 11.58 2.56
C TRP A 27 -10.15 12.60 2.25
N PRO A 28 -11.30 12.19 1.70
CA PRO A 28 -12.45 13.08 1.61
C PRO A 28 -12.98 13.40 3.02
N GLU A 29 -13.87 14.38 3.12
CA GLU A 29 -14.25 14.93 4.42
C GLU A 29 -14.98 13.97 5.35
N VAL A 30 -15.64 12.91 4.85
CA VAL A 30 -16.52 12.08 5.70
C VAL A 30 -16.17 10.59 5.62
N TYR A 31 -16.52 9.94 4.51
CA TYR A 31 -16.35 8.50 4.31
C TYR A 31 -15.75 8.25 2.93
N SER A 32 -14.86 7.26 2.84
CA SER A 32 -14.34 6.78 1.57
C SER A 32 -13.96 5.33 1.66
N ALA A 33 -13.80 4.71 0.50
CA ALA A 33 -13.03 3.50 0.41
C ALA A 33 -12.28 3.46 -0.91
N LEU A 34 -11.05 2.96 -0.85
CA LEU A 34 -10.10 2.91 -1.95
C LEU A 34 -9.39 1.57 -1.89
N GLY A 35 -8.75 1.15 -2.98
CA GLY A 35 -8.10 -0.15 -2.97
C GLY A 35 -7.42 -0.50 -4.27
N VAL A 36 -6.95 -1.74 -4.31
CA VAL A 36 -6.28 -2.35 -5.46
C VAL A 36 -6.99 -3.65 -5.80
N LYS A 37 -7.20 -3.90 -7.09
CA LYS A 37 -7.71 -5.17 -7.63
C LYS A 37 -6.65 -5.86 -8.48
N GLY A 38 -6.94 -7.08 -8.93
CA GLY A 38 -6.04 -7.84 -9.79
C GLY A 38 -4.92 -8.54 -9.01
N LEU A 39 -5.13 -8.86 -7.73
CA LEU A 39 -4.14 -9.55 -6.91
C LEU A 39 -4.17 -11.07 -7.17
N HIS A 40 -3.28 -11.54 -8.06
CA HIS A 40 -3.10 -12.95 -8.42
C HIS A 40 -1.64 -13.44 -8.22
N GLY A 41 -0.88 -12.73 -7.39
CA GLY A 41 0.56 -12.89 -7.19
C GLY A 41 1.27 -11.58 -6.85
N CYS A 42 0.60 -10.44 -7.06
CA CYS A 42 1.14 -9.11 -6.84
C CYS A 42 1.34 -8.77 -5.36
N THR A 43 2.15 -7.74 -5.11
CA THR A 43 2.33 -7.14 -3.77
C THR A 43 1.74 -5.73 -3.77
N VAL A 44 1.01 -5.37 -2.71
CA VAL A 44 0.46 -4.03 -2.51
C VAL A 44 1.19 -3.37 -1.36
N LEU A 45 1.50 -2.09 -1.52
CA LEU A 45 2.02 -1.23 -0.46
C LEU A 45 1.02 -0.11 -0.19
N MET A 46 0.67 0.06 1.07
CA MET A 46 -0.19 1.16 1.53
C MET A 46 0.54 1.95 2.61
N ILE A 47 0.51 3.28 2.52
CA ILE A 47 1.00 4.16 3.59
C ILE A 47 -0.16 5.06 4.00
N THR A 48 -0.71 4.83 5.19
CA THR A 48 -1.86 5.58 5.70
C THR A 48 -1.42 6.66 6.67
N THR A 49 -2.03 7.84 6.58
CA THR A 49 -1.83 8.96 7.51
C THR A 49 -3.18 9.58 7.83
N LYS A 50 -3.22 10.57 8.72
CA LYS A 50 -4.45 11.34 9.00
C LYS A 50 -4.94 12.17 7.80
N ASP A 51 -4.08 12.40 6.80
CA ASP A 51 -4.37 13.28 5.66
C ASP A 51 -4.72 12.48 4.39
N GLY A 52 -4.39 11.19 4.32
CA GLY A 52 -4.70 10.35 3.16
C GLY A 52 -4.04 8.97 3.20
N VAL A 53 -4.05 8.30 2.04
CA VAL A 53 -3.32 7.05 1.79
C VAL A 53 -2.53 7.12 0.50
N TYR A 54 -1.29 6.64 0.55
CA TYR A 54 -0.55 6.27 -0.65
C TYR A 54 -0.81 4.80 -0.96
N LEU A 55 -1.27 4.49 -2.17
CA LEU A 55 -1.53 3.12 -2.62
C LEU A 55 -0.59 2.78 -3.76
N SER A 56 0.02 1.60 -3.69
CA SER A 56 0.90 1.08 -4.73
C SER A 56 0.59 -0.37 -5.07
N HIS A 57 0.58 -0.68 -6.36
CA HIS A 57 0.46 -2.04 -6.89
C HIS A 57 1.77 -2.43 -7.58
N MET A 58 2.46 -3.45 -7.05
CA MET A 58 3.67 -4.02 -7.64
C MET A 58 3.33 -5.38 -8.24
N PHE A 59 3.40 -5.49 -9.57
CA PHE A 59 3.05 -6.72 -10.28
C PHE A 59 4.05 -7.84 -9.99
N GLU A 60 3.55 -9.08 -9.91
CA GLU A 60 4.40 -10.25 -9.64
C GLU A 60 5.54 -10.37 -10.67
N SER A 61 5.20 -10.21 -11.94
CA SER A 61 6.15 -10.18 -13.03
C SER A 61 6.15 -8.81 -13.69
N PRO A 62 7.32 -8.21 -14.00
CA PRO A 62 8.66 -8.79 -13.90
C PRO A 62 9.39 -8.53 -12.56
N ILE A 63 8.71 -8.07 -11.50
CA ILE A 63 9.39 -7.54 -10.30
C ILE A 63 9.87 -8.64 -9.34
N PHE A 64 8.96 -9.55 -8.96
CA PHE A 64 9.26 -10.59 -7.96
C PHE A 64 9.76 -11.87 -8.62
N ARG A 65 9.31 -12.14 -9.86
CA ARG A 65 9.77 -13.22 -10.72
C ARG A 65 9.78 -12.79 -12.19
N SER A 66 10.61 -13.43 -13.00
CA SER A 66 10.71 -13.17 -14.44
C SER A 66 10.50 -14.46 -15.21
N GLY A 67 9.36 -14.62 -15.92
CA GLY A 67 9.09 -15.81 -16.74
C GLY A 67 9.40 -17.13 -16.00
N ASP A 68 10.44 -17.82 -16.45
CA ASP A 68 10.92 -19.10 -15.91
C ASP A 68 11.84 -18.97 -14.67
N GLU A 69 12.32 -17.76 -14.34
CA GLU A 69 13.20 -17.51 -13.20
C GLU A 69 12.41 -17.17 -11.93
N PRO A 70 12.68 -17.87 -10.81
CA PRO A 70 11.94 -17.72 -9.57
C PRO A 70 12.27 -16.42 -8.82
N THR A 71 13.42 -15.79 -9.10
CA THR A 71 13.90 -14.60 -8.39
C THR A 71 14.61 -13.64 -9.33
N VAL A 72 14.25 -12.37 -9.24
CA VAL A 72 14.83 -11.27 -10.03
C VAL A 72 16.04 -10.67 -9.29
N PRO A 73 17.08 -10.15 -9.97
CA PRO A 73 18.24 -9.53 -9.31
C PRO A 73 17.89 -8.38 -8.36
N ASP A 74 18.66 -8.23 -7.28
CA ASP A 74 18.39 -7.25 -6.21
C ASP A 74 18.36 -5.80 -6.71
N ASP A 75 19.30 -5.42 -7.56
CA ASP A 75 19.39 -4.06 -8.09
C ASP A 75 18.17 -3.73 -8.96
N TYR A 76 17.72 -4.68 -9.78
CA TYR A 76 16.52 -4.53 -10.59
C TYR A 76 15.28 -4.42 -9.69
N PHE A 77 15.16 -5.30 -8.69
CA PHE A 77 14.06 -5.25 -7.74
C PHE A 77 14.00 -3.91 -7.01
N MET A 78 15.12 -3.42 -6.50
CA MET A 78 15.22 -2.12 -5.84
C MET A 78 14.83 -0.96 -6.78
N ASP A 79 15.34 -0.98 -8.00
CA ASP A 79 15.08 0.06 -9.00
C ASP A 79 13.58 0.13 -9.36
N GLN A 80 12.97 -1.03 -9.62
CA GLN A 80 11.58 -1.14 -10.05
C GLN A 80 10.56 -1.04 -8.91
N THR A 81 10.99 -1.05 -7.64
CA THR A 81 10.09 -0.91 -6.49
C THR A 81 10.35 0.37 -5.72
N PHE A 82 11.34 0.39 -4.83
CA PHE A 82 11.60 1.50 -3.93
C PHE A 82 11.99 2.77 -4.69
N ASN A 83 12.92 2.69 -5.65
CA ASN A 83 13.34 3.88 -6.40
C ASN A 83 12.22 4.41 -7.29
N ALA A 84 11.52 3.50 -7.99
CA ALA A 84 10.35 3.83 -8.78
C ALA A 84 9.31 4.60 -7.95
N LEU A 85 8.85 4.07 -6.82
CA LEU A 85 7.82 4.68 -5.98
C LEU A 85 8.31 5.97 -5.29
N ARG A 86 9.58 6.02 -4.89
CA ARG A 86 10.18 7.21 -4.26
C ARG A 86 10.29 8.38 -5.25
N THR A 87 10.75 8.11 -6.47
CA THR A 87 11.21 9.16 -7.40
C THR A 87 10.35 9.31 -8.66
N GLY A 88 9.43 8.36 -8.92
CA GLY A 88 8.71 8.24 -10.18
C GLY A 88 9.58 7.81 -11.36
N ARG A 89 10.78 7.27 -11.08
CA ARG A 89 11.79 6.96 -12.09
C ARG A 89 12.49 5.65 -11.80
N THR A 90 12.85 4.94 -12.86
CA THR A 90 13.70 3.75 -12.86
C THR A 90 14.93 4.02 -13.73
N ALA A 91 16.05 3.38 -13.42
CA ALA A 91 17.26 3.45 -14.21
C ALA A 91 17.07 2.84 -15.62
N LEU A 92 16.19 1.84 -15.74
CA LEU A 92 15.98 1.09 -16.97
C LEU A 92 14.91 1.67 -17.90
N ASP A 93 13.80 2.18 -17.33
CA ASP A 93 12.63 2.61 -18.12
C ASP A 93 12.41 4.14 -18.08
N GLY A 94 13.27 4.87 -17.37
CA GLY A 94 13.20 6.32 -17.26
C GLY A 94 12.04 6.75 -16.37
N VAL A 95 11.12 7.56 -16.89
CA VAL A 95 9.97 8.07 -16.11
C VAL A 95 8.85 7.03 -16.10
N ASN A 96 8.35 6.70 -14.91
CA ASN A 96 7.14 5.93 -14.72
C ASN A 96 5.96 6.89 -14.46
N ASP A 97 5.15 7.12 -15.49
CA ASP A 97 4.00 8.02 -15.49
C ASP A 97 2.77 7.46 -14.73
N GLN A 98 2.82 6.20 -14.29
CA GLN A 98 1.81 5.59 -13.42
C GLN A 98 2.16 5.68 -11.93
N VAL A 99 3.23 6.39 -11.58
CA VAL A 99 3.68 6.60 -10.21
C VAL A 99 3.68 8.08 -9.88
N GLU A 100 2.87 8.45 -8.90
CA GLU A 100 3.03 9.70 -8.16
C GLU A 100 4.21 9.55 -7.17
N PRO A 101 5.30 10.33 -7.31
CA PRO A 101 6.51 10.14 -6.51
C PRO A 101 6.30 10.50 -5.02
N MET A 102 6.64 9.58 -4.11
CA MET A 102 6.48 9.86 -2.67
C MET A 102 7.41 10.95 -2.14
N GLN A 103 8.56 11.21 -2.80
CA GLN A 103 9.47 12.28 -2.38
C GLN A 103 8.77 13.65 -2.33
N GLY A 104 7.81 13.89 -3.22
CA GLY A 104 7.02 15.13 -3.24
C GLY A 104 5.98 15.22 -2.12
N LEU A 105 5.63 14.08 -1.51
CA LEU A 105 4.64 13.96 -0.44
C LEU A 105 5.25 14.03 0.96
N TRP A 106 6.57 13.99 1.06
CA TRP A 106 7.26 14.01 2.36
C TRP A 106 7.38 15.41 2.95
N GLY A 107 7.67 16.42 2.12
CA GLY A 107 7.87 17.82 2.55
C GLY A 107 9.18 18.05 3.30
N THR A 108 9.21 19.04 4.20
CA THR A 108 10.36 19.37 5.05
C THR A 108 9.95 19.46 6.52
N ASP A 109 10.91 19.62 7.44
CA ASP A 109 10.60 19.80 8.86
C ASP A 109 9.82 21.11 9.12
N GLU A 110 10.08 22.16 8.35
CA GLU A 110 9.37 23.44 8.43
C GLU A 110 8.00 23.40 7.75
N HIS A 111 7.87 22.60 6.68
CA HIS A 111 6.64 22.45 5.90
C HIS A 111 6.36 20.94 5.67
N PRO A 112 5.87 20.24 6.71
CA PRO A 112 5.69 18.79 6.65
C PRO A 112 4.64 18.43 5.60
N GLY A 113 5.00 17.52 4.70
CA GLY A 113 4.07 16.94 3.73
C GLY A 113 3.20 15.85 4.36
N PRO A 114 2.21 15.33 3.64
CA PRO A 114 1.29 14.32 4.17
C PRO A 114 1.98 13.03 4.65
N LEU A 115 3.10 12.63 4.05
CA LEU A 115 3.88 11.45 4.45
C LEU A 115 5.01 11.77 5.44
N HIS A 116 5.12 13.00 5.92
CA HIS A 116 6.14 13.38 6.89
C HIS A 116 5.99 12.58 8.20
N ARG A 117 7.12 12.27 8.86
CA ARG A 117 7.15 11.48 10.11
C ARG A 117 6.23 12.02 11.22
N THR A 118 6.03 13.34 11.26
CA THR A 118 5.16 14.00 12.25
C THR A 118 3.68 13.66 12.07
N ASN A 119 3.28 13.16 10.90
CA ASN A 119 1.93 12.67 10.64
C ASN A 119 1.76 11.17 10.96
N ASN A 120 2.76 10.55 11.58
CA ASN A 120 2.74 9.17 12.08
C ASN A 120 2.27 8.13 11.03
N PRO A 121 2.90 8.10 9.84
CA PRO A 121 2.49 7.22 8.75
C PRO A 121 2.56 5.73 9.14
N GLN A 122 1.52 4.97 8.84
CA GLN A 122 1.49 3.52 9.03
C GLN A 122 1.76 2.81 7.70
N LEU A 123 2.83 2.02 7.64
CA LEU A 123 3.15 1.19 6.49
C LEU A 123 2.43 -0.17 6.58
N ILE A 124 1.79 -0.56 5.49
CA ILE A 124 1.13 -1.85 5.32
C ILE A 124 1.61 -2.48 4.02
N ILE A 125 2.03 -3.74 4.06
CA ILE A 125 2.40 -4.51 2.87
C ILE A 125 1.53 -5.76 2.80
N ILE A 126 0.91 -5.99 1.65
CA ILE A 126 0.04 -7.14 1.37
C ILE A 126 0.71 -7.98 0.28
N THR A 127 0.93 -9.26 0.55
CA THR A 127 1.69 -10.19 -0.32
C THR A 127 0.97 -11.54 -0.40
N PRO A 128 1.09 -12.34 -1.46
CA PRO A 128 0.43 -13.63 -1.51
C PRO A 128 1.02 -14.62 -0.50
N PHE A 129 0.18 -15.57 -0.07
CA PHE A 129 0.61 -16.80 0.59
C PHE A 129 1.03 -17.88 -0.43
N VAL A 130 1.88 -18.79 0.02
CA VAL A 130 2.15 -20.06 -0.68
C VAL A 130 0.89 -20.92 -0.62
N GLU A 131 0.39 -21.36 -1.78
CA GLU A 131 -0.82 -22.17 -1.87
C GLU A 131 -0.70 -23.47 -1.06
N SER A 132 -1.79 -23.84 -0.38
CA SER A 132 -1.95 -25.11 0.33
C SER A 132 -0.93 -25.40 1.45
N ARG A 133 -0.18 -24.40 1.92
CA ARG A 133 0.82 -24.54 2.99
C ARG A 133 0.27 -24.07 4.34
N GLN A 134 0.49 -24.87 5.39
CA GLN A 134 0.11 -24.58 6.77
C GLN A 134 1.31 -24.82 7.71
N PRO A 135 1.70 -23.86 8.57
CA PRO A 135 1.15 -22.50 8.67
C PRO A 135 1.36 -21.71 7.38
N GLN A 136 0.51 -20.71 7.14
CA GLN A 136 0.59 -19.87 5.94
C GLN A 136 1.93 -19.14 5.89
N GLU A 137 2.69 -19.34 4.81
CA GLU A 137 3.97 -18.69 4.54
C GLU A 137 3.80 -17.70 3.38
N TYR A 138 4.51 -16.57 3.41
CA TYR A 138 4.51 -15.61 2.31
C TYR A 138 5.32 -16.14 1.12
N VAL A 139 4.91 -15.81 -0.11
CA VAL A 139 5.69 -16.15 -1.31
C VAL A 139 6.99 -15.34 -1.37
N TYR A 140 7.00 -14.07 -0.94
CA TYR A 140 8.16 -13.18 -1.04
C TYR A 140 8.66 -12.65 0.32
N PRO A 141 8.98 -13.50 1.30
CA PRO A 141 9.25 -13.06 2.68
C PRO A 141 10.45 -12.12 2.77
N GLN A 142 11.52 -12.40 2.02
CA GLN A 142 12.74 -11.60 2.02
C GLN A 142 12.53 -10.24 1.34
N ARG A 143 11.86 -10.23 0.17
CA ARG A 143 11.56 -9.00 -0.58
C ARG A 143 10.61 -8.07 0.19
N VAL A 144 9.59 -8.63 0.83
CA VAL A 144 8.65 -7.87 1.66
C VAL A 144 9.33 -7.30 2.91
N SER A 145 10.19 -8.08 3.56
CA SER A 145 10.99 -7.59 4.69
C SER A 145 11.91 -6.44 4.28
N TRP A 146 12.58 -6.57 3.13
CA TRP A 146 13.41 -5.50 2.58
C TRP A 146 12.59 -4.24 2.26
N LEU A 147 11.44 -4.38 1.60
CA LEU A 147 10.54 -3.24 1.34
C LEU A 147 10.11 -2.58 2.65
N ALA A 148 9.69 -3.36 3.64
CA ALA A 148 9.31 -2.84 4.94
C ALA A 148 10.42 -1.99 5.56
N ALA A 149 11.67 -2.47 5.51
CA ALA A 149 12.82 -1.73 6.03
C ALA A 149 13.10 -0.42 5.26
N GLN A 150 13.13 -0.46 3.92
CA GLN A 150 13.43 0.72 3.09
C GLN A 150 12.37 1.82 3.26
N PHE A 151 11.10 1.45 3.20
CA PHE A 151 10.01 2.41 3.33
C PHE A 151 9.87 2.94 4.76
N THR A 152 10.12 2.12 5.78
CA THR A 152 10.18 2.60 7.17
C THR A 152 11.27 3.63 7.35
N HIS A 153 12.47 3.35 6.82
CA HIS A 153 13.58 4.29 6.88
C HIS A 153 13.25 5.59 6.16
N PHE A 154 12.67 5.51 4.95
CA PHE A 154 12.22 6.68 4.20
C PHE A 154 11.21 7.53 4.98
N LEU A 155 10.17 6.91 5.56
CA LEU A 155 9.08 7.62 6.24
C LEU A 155 9.53 8.30 7.53
N TYR A 156 10.46 7.68 8.26
CA TYR A 156 10.88 8.13 9.58
C TYR A 156 12.26 8.77 9.62
N PHE A 157 12.94 8.96 8.49
CA PHE A 157 14.21 9.70 8.44
C PHE A 157 14.05 11.11 9.04
N PRO A 158 15.05 11.63 9.81
CA PRO A 158 16.32 11.01 10.19
C PRO A 158 16.27 10.16 11.48
N SER A 159 15.09 9.83 12.00
CA SER A 159 14.95 8.98 13.18
C SER A 159 15.54 7.58 12.94
N SER A 160 15.94 6.91 14.03
CA SER A 160 16.53 5.58 13.98
C SER A 160 15.56 4.46 13.58
N GLY A 161 14.27 4.76 13.43
CA GLY A 161 13.22 3.83 13.02
C GLY A 161 11.83 4.42 13.25
N ALA A 162 10.81 3.66 12.88
CA ALA A 162 9.42 3.96 13.24
C ALA A 162 9.23 3.86 14.77
N PRO A 163 8.28 4.65 15.33
CA PRO A 163 7.73 4.37 16.65
C PRO A 163 7.26 2.91 16.80
N GLU A 164 7.26 2.40 18.03
CA GLU A 164 6.90 0.99 18.33
C GLU A 164 5.48 0.65 17.85
N ASP A 165 4.53 1.58 17.99
CA ASP A 165 3.14 1.47 17.53
C ASP A 165 2.96 1.68 16.01
N LYS A 166 4.07 1.89 15.29
CA LYS A 166 4.12 2.15 13.84
C LYS A 166 5.03 1.17 13.10
N ALA A 167 5.32 0.03 13.71
CA ALA A 167 6.00 -1.06 13.02
C ALA A 167 5.23 -1.45 11.73
N PRO A 168 5.93 -1.82 10.65
CA PRO A 168 5.28 -2.24 9.41
C PRO A 168 4.33 -3.42 9.61
N ILE A 169 3.14 -3.32 9.03
CA ILE A 169 2.14 -4.37 9.09
C ILE A 169 2.21 -5.18 7.81
N ILE A 170 2.56 -6.46 7.91
CA ILE A 170 2.55 -7.38 6.77
C ILE A 170 1.33 -8.28 6.86
N ARG A 171 0.59 -8.41 5.77
CA ARG A 171 -0.58 -9.30 5.64
C ARG A 171 -0.48 -10.16 4.39
N GLY A 172 -1.04 -11.35 4.49
CA GLY A 172 -1.10 -12.28 3.37
C GLY A 172 -2.49 -12.40 2.77
N TYR A 173 -2.56 -12.83 1.51
CA TYR A 173 -3.80 -13.20 0.85
C TYR A 173 -3.67 -14.52 0.10
N GLU A 174 -4.79 -15.24 -0.03
CA GLU A 174 -4.89 -16.44 -0.86
C GLU A 174 -4.92 -16.03 -2.33
N ARG A 175 -4.03 -16.61 -3.13
CA ARG A 175 -3.97 -16.35 -4.58
C ARG A 175 -5.27 -16.79 -5.25
N THR A 176 -5.64 -16.05 -6.28
CA THR A 176 -6.67 -16.44 -7.24
C THR A 176 -6.13 -16.22 -8.65
N ASP A 177 -6.88 -16.58 -9.67
CA ASP A 177 -6.46 -16.41 -11.06
C ASP A 177 -6.64 -14.96 -11.56
N PHE A 178 -6.08 -14.70 -12.74
CA PHE A 178 -6.12 -13.38 -13.37
C PHE A 178 -7.55 -12.90 -13.63
N TRP A 179 -8.45 -13.77 -14.10
CA TRP A 179 -9.80 -13.37 -14.47
C TRP A 179 -10.62 -13.06 -13.22
N GLU A 180 -10.54 -13.92 -12.23
CA GLU A 180 -11.25 -13.76 -10.96
C GLU A 180 -10.77 -12.53 -10.20
N SER A 181 -9.45 -12.29 -10.11
CA SER A 181 -8.91 -11.10 -9.43
C SER A 181 -9.26 -9.77 -10.11
N ASN A 182 -9.58 -9.78 -11.41
CA ASN A 182 -9.97 -8.59 -12.17
C ASN A 182 -11.49 -8.41 -12.28
N ASN A 183 -12.28 -9.40 -11.85
CA ASN A 183 -13.73 -9.36 -11.89
C ASN A 183 -14.27 -8.31 -10.90
N ASP A 184 -15.03 -7.34 -11.42
CA ASP A 184 -15.62 -6.28 -10.61
C ASP A 184 -16.68 -6.81 -9.64
N ASP A 185 -17.32 -7.93 -9.97
CA ASP A 185 -18.35 -8.57 -9.15
C ASP A 185 -17.81 -9.60 -8.14
N SER A 186 -16.51 -9.92 -8.19
CA SER A 186 -15.86 -10.81 -7.22
C SER A 186 -15.21 -10.03 -6.08
N ASP A 187 -15.17 -10.57 -4.87
CA ASP A 187 -14.37 -9.99 -3.80
C ASP A 187 -12.92 -10.53 -3.77
N SER A 188 -12.63 -11.59 -4.53
CA SER A 188 -11.32 -12.24 -4.59
C SER A 188 -10.25 -11.37 -5.24
N GLY A 189 -9.01 -11.46 -4.77
CA GLY A 189 -7.89 -10.73 -5.38
C GLY A 189 -8.00 -9.21 -5.24
N LYS A 190 -8.62 -8.73 -4.16
CA LYS A 190 -8.81 -7.31 -3.85
C LYS A 190 -8.29 -6.96 -2.47
N ALA A 191 -7.67 -5.78 -2.36
CA ALA A 191 -7.32 -5.16 -1.09
C ALA A 191 -8.00 -3.79 -1.02
N ILE A 192 -8.89 -3.62 -0.04
CA ILE A 192 -9.72 -2.43 0.12
C ILE A 192 -9.45 -1.81 1.48
N LEU A 193 -9.20 -0.52 1.49
CA LEU A 193 -9.08 0.32 2.66
C LEU A 193 -10.29 1.25 2.72
N GLU A 194 -11.14 1.00 3.71
CA GLU A 194 -12.27 1.84 4.07
C GLU A 194 -11.84 2.86 5.13
N VAL A 195 -12.32 4.09 5.06
CA VAL A 195 -11.99 5.15 6.01
C VAL A 195 -13.25 5.89 6.47
N GLU A 196 -13.28 6.15 7.76
CA GLU A 196 -14.29 6.94 8.46
C GLU A 196 -13.56 8.00 9.28
N LYS A 197 -13.55 9.25 8.79
CA LYS A 197 -12.72 10.33 9.37
C LYS A 197 -13.18 10.75 10.77
N TYR A 198 -14.47 10.59 11.05
CA TYR A 198 -15.11 10.97 12.32
C TYR A 198 -15.79 9.78 12.97
N ASN A 199 -15.05 8.68 13.19
CA ASN A 199 -15.59 7.45 13.77
C ASN A 199 -16.04 7.67 15.23
N ARG A 200 -15.25 8.40 16.04
CA ARG A 200 -15.62 8.76 17.41
C ARG A 200 -14.93 10.04 17.88
N TYR A 201 -15.33 10.55 19.03
CA TYR A 201 -14.68 11.67 19.70
C TYR A 201 -14.15 11.25 21.06
N LEU A 202 -12.89 11.58 21.34
CA LEU A 202 -12.28 11.42 22.66
C LEU A 202 -12.36 12.74 23.42
N GLN A 203 -12.99 12.74 24.60
CA GLN A 203 -13.04 13.92 25.45
C GLN A 203 -11.76 14.03 26.27
N ILE A 204 -11.03 15.13 26.12
CA ILE A 204 -9.84 15.48 26.92
C ILE A 204 -10.12 16.81 27.61
N GLY A 205 -10.55 16.75 28.88
CA GLY A 205 -11.02 17.92 29.62
C GLY A 205 -12.26 18.53 28.98
N THR A 206 -12.14 19.77 28.48
CA THR A 206 -13.22 20.49 27.77
C THR A 206 -13.14 20.38 26.26
N ARG A 207 -12.15 19.67 25.71
CA ARG A 207 -11.95 19.52 24.26
C ARG A 207 -12.41 18.14 23.79
N PHE A 208 -12.93 18.09 22.57
CA PHE A 208 -13.21 16.84 21.85
C PHE A 208 -12.19 16.67 20.73
N LEU A 209 -11.46 15.55 20.77
CA LEU A 209 -10.53 15.16 19.72
C LEU A 209 -11.26 14.17 18.78
N PRO A 210 -11.47 14.50 17.50
CA PRO A 210 -11.97 13.53 16.54
C PRO A 210 -10.95 12.41 16.33
N ILE A 211 -11.42 11.17 16.39
CA ILE A 211 -10.66 9.96 16.10
C ILE A 211 -11.25 9.35 14.83
N GLY A 212 -10.43 9.29 13.79
CA GLY A 212 -10.75 8.56 12.56
C GLY A 212 -10.42 7.08 12.70
N GLN A 213 -11.04 6.25 11.86
CA GLN A 213 -10.74 4.84 11.76
C GLN A 213 -10.62 4.45 10.29
N TRP A 214 -9.69 3.55 9.98
CA TRP A 214 -9.70 2.84 8.73
C TRP A 214 -9.77 1.33 8.95
N ARG A 215 -10.36 0.64 7.98
CA ARG A 215 -10.65 -0.81 8.01
C ARG A 215 -10.08 -1.45 6.74
N LEU A 216 -9.24 -2.46 6.92
CA LEU A 216 -8.63 -3.21 5.82
C LEU A 216 -9.46 -4.46 5.54
N TRP A 217 -9.82 -4.63 4.28
CA TRP A 217 -10.50 -5.79 3.74
C TRP A 217 -9.60 -6.46 2.70
N LEU A 218 -9.35 -7.76 2.84
CA LEU A 218 -8.58 -8.56 1.89
C LEU A 218 -9.44 -9.72 1.40
N CYS A 219 -9.59 -9.84 0.09
CA CYS A 219 -10.40 -10.88 -0.55
C CYS A 219 -11.82 -11.00 0.06
N GLY A 220 -12.49 -9.86 0.28
CA GLY A 220 -13.83 -9.78 0.89
C GLY A 220 -13.89 -10.00 2.41
N LYS A 221 -12.75 -10.29 3.06
CA LYS A 221 -12.68 -10.54 4.50
C LYS A 221 -12.11 -9.32 5.22
N HIS A 222 -12.77 -8.89 6.28
CA HIS A 222 -12.20 -7.93 7.22
C HIS A 222 -10.96 -8.55 7.88
N VAL A 223 -9.85 -7.80 7.91
CA VAL A 223 -8.58 -8.29 8.48
C VAL A 223 -7.99 -7.36 9.53
N MET A 224 -8.37 -6.08 9.55
CA MET A 224 -7.79 -5.13 10.49
C MET A 224 -8.60 -3.84 10.60
N ASP A 225 -8.59 -3.27 11.80
CA ASP A 225 -8.98 -1.88 12.08
C ASP A 225 -7.79 -1.11 12.64
N TYR A 226 -7.76 0.19 12.39
CA TYR A 226 -6.73 1.07 12.95
C TYR A 226 -7.26 2.49 13.09
N GLU A 227 -6.96 3.12 14.22
CA GLU A 227 -7.40 4.48 14.52
C GLU A 227 -6.31 5.52 14.22
N PHE A 228 -6.72 6.72 13.84
CA PHE A 228 -5.83 7.86 13.63
C PHE A 228 -6.46 9.15 14.15
N TRP A 229 -5.63 10.15 14.44
CA TRP A 229 -6.04 11.44 14.97
C TRP A 229 -5.05 12.54 14.54
#